data_AF-A0A3D5URW8-F1
#
_entry.id   AF-A0A3D5URW8-F1
#
_cell.length_a   1.000
_cell.length_b   1.000
_cell.length_c   1.000
_cell.angle_alpha   90.00
_cell.angle_beta   90.00
_cell.angle_gamma   90.00
#
_symmetry.space_group_name_H-M   'P 1'
#
loop_
_entity.id
_entity.type
_entity.pdbx_description
1 polymer ?
#
loop_
_entity_poly.entity_id
_entity_poly.type
_entity_poly.pdbx_seq_one_letter_code
_entity_poly.pdbx_strand_id
1 'polypeptide(L)' 'MTYCVALRLEGGLVMLADTRTNAGVDNISTFRKLSVIEHPGDRVIGLMTAGNLAVSQAA' A
#
# COMPACT_ATOMS: atom_id res chain seq x y z
N MET A 1 2.41 -7.91 10.91
CA MET A 1 3.33 -6.77 10.91
C MET A 1 3.14 -6.10 9.57
N THR A 2 2.78 -4.82 9.56
CA THR A 2 2.44 -4.04 8.36
C THR A 2 3.37 -2.84 8.32
N TYR A 3 4.14 -2.68 7.26
CA TYR A 3 5.08 -1.59 7.10
C TYR A 3 5.15 -1.10 5.64
N CYS A 4 4.99 0.21 5.49
CA CYS A 4 5.01 0.92 4.22
C CYS A 4 5.95 2.13 4.36
N VAL A 5 6.69 2.43 3.30
CA VAL A 5 7.61 3.59 3.23
C VAL A 5 7.51 4.26 1.86
N ALA A 6 7.53 5.59 1.85
CA ALA A 6 7.66 6.39 0.65
C ALA A 6 8.78 7.42 0.83
N LEU A 7 9.58 7.59 -0.22
CA LEU A 7 10.68 8.55 -0.27
C LEU A 7 10.40 9.54 -1.39
N ARG A 8 10.42 10.83 -1.06
CA ARG A 8 10.40 11.92 -2.02
C ARG A 8 11.83 12.41 -2.25
N LEU A 9 12.33 12.18 -3.44
CA LEU A 9 13.68 12.51 -3.88
C LEU A 9 13.62 13.59 -4.96
N GLU A 10 14.76 14.20 -5.27
CA GLU A 10 14.88 15.12 -6.40
C GLU A 10 14.55 14.42 -7.73
N GLY A 11 15.04 13.19 -7.92
CA GLY A 11 14.79 12.37 -9.12
C GLY A 11 13.42 11.67 -9.16
N GLY A 12 12.54 11.89 -8.18
CA GLY A 12 11.18 11.31 -8.19
C GLY A 12 10.77 10.67 -6.87
N LEU A 13 9.84 9.70 -6.95
CA LEU A 13 9.24 9.01 -5.81
C LEU A 13 9.63 7.52 -5.80
N VAL A 14 9.96 7.00 -4.62
CA VAL A 14 10.13 5.55 -4.38
C VAL A 14 9.11 5.12 -3.34
N MET A 15 8.37 4.05 -3.60
CA MET A 15 7.35 3.51 -2.69
C MET A 15 7.57 2.01 -2.50
N LEU A 16 7.45 1.55 -1.25
CA LEU A 16 7.65 0.15 -0.89
C LEU A 16 6.69 -0.23 0.23
N ALA A 17 5.98 -1.34 0.04
CA ALA A 17 5.03 -1.84 1.01
C ALA A 17 5.19 -3.35 1.16
N ASP A 18 5.26 -3.82 2.39
CA ASP A 18 5.22 -5.24 2.68
C ASP A 18 3.81 -5.82 2.46
N THR A 19 3.66 -7.14 2.56
CA THR A 19 2.37 -7.81 2.27
C THR A 19 1.82 -8.63 3.43
N ARG A 20 2.55 -8.80 4.54
CA ARG A 20 2.05 -9.54 5.70
C ARG A 20 0.94 -8.74 6.38
N THR A 21 -0.21 -9.34 6.63
CA THR A 21 -1.38 -8.63 7.17
C THR A 21 -2.08 -9.49 8.22
N ASN A 22 -2.54 -8.86 9.30
CA ASN A 22 -3.48 -9.49 10.23
C ASN A 22 -4.89 -9.39 9.64
N ALA A 23 -5.47 -10.54 9.27
CA ALA A 23 -6.81 -10.67 8.70
C ALA A 23 -7.83 -11.24 9.71
N GLY A 24 -7.45 -11.37 10.99
CA GLY A 24 -8.25 -11.96 12.05
C GLY A 24 -7.39 -12.72 13.07
N VAL A 25 -8.02 -13.16 14.16
CA VAL A 25 -7.36 -14.05 15.13
C VAL A 25 -6.90 -15.31 14.39
N ASP A 26 -5.63 -15.67 14.57
CA ASP A 26 -4.94 -16.79 13.91
C ASP A 26 -4.96 -16.78 12.38
N ASN A 27 -5.23 -15.62 11.77
CA ASN A 27 -5.18 -15.44 10.32
C ASN A 27 -4.19 -14.34 9.93
N ILE A 28 -2.96 -14.78 9.65
CA ILE A 28 -1.92 -13.92 9.06
C ILE A 28 -1.74 -14.35 7.60
N SER A 29 -2.07 -13.44 6.69
CA SER A 29 -2.14 -13.71 5.26
C SER A 29 -1.44 -12.62 4.45
N THR A 30 -1.33 -12.83 3.13
CA THR A 30 -0.65 -11.93 2.20
C THR A 30 -1.68 -11.06 1.48
N PHE A 31 -1.63 -9.75 1.69
CA PHE A 31 -2.46 -8.78 0.97
C PHE A 31 -1.61 -7.65 0.39
N ARG A 32 -1.94 -7.20 -0.82
CA ARG A 32 -1.29 -6.05 -1.46
C ARG A 32 -1.64 -4.78 -0.69
N LYS A 33 -0.62 -3.98 -0.38
CA LYS A 33 -0.77 -2.70 0.35
C LYS A 33 -0.30 -1.49 -0.44
N LEU A 34 0.08 -1.67 -1.72
CA LEU A 34 0.41 -0.58 -2.65
C LEU A 34 -0.46 -0.75 -3.89
N SER A 35 -1.34 0.22 -4.14
CA SER A 35 -2.15 0.33 -5.34
C SER A 35 -1.66 1.49 -6.19
N VAL A 36 -1.58 1.30 -7.51
CA VAL A 36 -1.14 2.31 -8.47
C VAL A 36 -2.29 2.64 -9.40
N ILE A 37 -2.60 3.93 -9.53
CA ILE A 37 -3.57 4.48 -10.48
C ILE A 37 -2.79 5.34 -11.46
N GLU A 38 -2.89 5.01 -12.76
CA GLU A 38 -2.13 5.65 -13.81
C GLU A 38 -3.05 6.19 -14.91
N HIS A 39 -2.80 7.44 -15.30
CA HIS A 39 -3.27 8.04 -16.55
C HIS A 39 -2.03 8.41 -17.38
N PRO A 40 -1.67 7.58 -18.39
CA PRO A 40 -0.43 7.76 -19.14
C PRO A 40 -0.32 9.16 -19.76
N GLY A 41 0.82 9.81 -19.54
CA GLY A 41 1.08 11.18 -20.02
C GLY A 41 0.47 12.32 -19.18
N ASP A 42 -0.34 12.02 -18.15
CA ASP A 42 -0.93 13.02 -17.24
C ASP A 42 -0.44 12.81 -15.80
N ARG A 43 -0.79 11.67 -15.16
CA ARG A 43 -0.50 11.45 -13.73
C ARG A 43 -0.35 9.99 -13.34
N VAL A 44 0.44 9.77 -12.29
CA VAL A 44 0.55 8.50 -11.56
C VAL A 44 0.32 8.76 -10.07
N ILE A 45 -0.52 7.96 -9.44
CA ILE A 45 -0.84 8.04 -8.01
C ILE A 45 -0.55 6.68 -7.39
N GLY A 46 0.28 6.64 -6.34
CA GLY A 46 0.47 5.48 -5.48
C GLY A 46 -0.24 5.66 -4.15
N LEU A 47 -1.05 4.68 -3.76
CA LEU A 47 -1.75 4.63 -2.48
C LEU A 47 -1.23 3.45 -1.66
N MET A 48 -0.74 3.72 -0.44
CA MET A 48 -0.31 2.69 0.49
C MET A 48 -1.23 2.58 1.70
N THR A 49 -1.47 1.37 2.20
CA THR A 49 -2.37 1.13 3.33
C THR A 49 -1.66 0.52 4.54
N ALA A 50 -2.11 0.89 5.73
CA ALA A 50 -1.72 0.29 7.00
C ALA A 50 -2.89 0.34 7.98
N GLY A 51 -2.87 -0.52 9.01
CA GLY A 51 -3.93 -0.61 10.01
C GLY A 51 -4.93 -1.73 9.73
N ASN A 52 -6.21 -1.48 10.00
CA ASN A 52 -7.27 -2.49 9.89
C ASN A 52 -7.56 -2.84 8.42
N LEU A 53 -7.47 -4.13 8.09
CA LEU A 53 -7.65 -4.61 6.71
C LEU A 53 -9.04 -4.27 6.15
N ALA A 54 -10.10 -4.49 6.92
CA ALA A 54 -11.48 -4.23 6.48
C ALA A 54 -11.72 -2.74 6.21
N VAL A 55 -11.18 -1.85 7.06
CA VAL A 55 -11.29 -0.39 6.83
C VAL A 55 -10.51 0.03 5.60
N SER A 56 -9.29 -0.49 5.40
CA SER A 56 -8.47 -0.16 4.24
C SER A 56 -9.02 -0.66 2.90
N GLN A 57 -9.96 -1.60 2.94
CA GLN A 57 -10.62 -2.19 1.77
C GLN A 57 -12.10 -1.79 1.65
N ALA A 58 -12.59 -0.91 2.52
CA ALA A 58 -13.96 -0.43 2.47
C ALA A 58 -14.22 0.33 1.16
N ALA A 59 -15.39 0.11 0.58
CA ALA A 59 -15.86 0.78 -0.64
C ALA A 59 -16.33 2.21 -0.37
#